data_AF-A0A2M7BM38-F1
#
_entry.id   AF-A0A2M7BM38-F1
#
_cell.length_a   1.000
_cell.length_b   1.000
_cell.length_c   1.000
_cell.angle_alpha   90.00
_cell.angle_beta   90.00
_cell.angle_gamma   90.00
#
_symmetry.space_group_name_H-M   'P 1'
#
loop_
_entity.id
_entity.type
_entity.pdbx_description
1 polymer ?
#
loop_
_entity_poly.entity_id
_entity_poly.type
_entity_poly.pdbx_seq_one_letter_code
_entity_poly.pdbx_strand_id
1 'polypeptide(L)' 'MNRSFFLFARPSFIGGAARLFDFAGTLNAYNISATGDLANTRAFQEDWKAIGDDMRAVLAAYKKEQECRVNG' A
#
# COMPACT_ATOMS: atom_id res chain seq x y z
N MET A 1 1.60 4.38 5.14
CA MET A 1 1.78 4.14 3.69
C MET A 1 2.62 2.88 3.48
N ASN A 2 1.99 1.71 3.34
CA ASN A 2 2.66 0.47 2.89
C ASN A 2 1.62 -0.58 2.43
N ARG A 3 0.75 -0.22 1.48
CA ARG A 3 -0.37 -1.08 1.03
C ARG A 3 -0.31 -1.52 -0.43
N SER A 4 0.71 -1.08 -1.18
CA SER A 4 0.87 -1.38 -2.61
C SER A 4 1.38 -2.79 -2.93
N PHE A 5 1.68 -3.61 -1.91
CA PHE A 5 2.27 -4.96 -2.10
C PHE A 5 1.25 -6.10 -1.99
N PHE A 6 -0.05 -5.85 -1.97
CA PHE A 6 -0.99 -6.97 -1.88
C PHE A 6 -0.90 -7.89 -3.10
N LEU A 7 -0.76 -7.34 -4.31
CA LEU A 7 -0.67 -8.13 -5.54
C LEU A 7 0.73 -8.71 -5.78
N PHE A 8 1.77 -8.13 -5.20
CA PHE A 8 3.15 -8.50 -5.52
C PHE A 8 3.80 -9.23 -4.36
N ALA A 9 4.58 -10.27 -4.68
CA ALA A 9 5.45 -10.86 -3.68
C ALA A 9 6.34 -9.78 -3.06
N ARG A 10 6.57 -9.89 -1.74
CA ARG A 10 7.30 -8.88 -0.97
C ARG A 10 8.70 -8.69 -1.57
N PRO A 11 9.07 -7.48 -2.00
CA PRO A 11 10.35 -7.27 -2.68
C PRO A 11 11.52 -7.56 -1.74
N SER A 12 12.57 -8.17 -2.28
CA SER A 12 13.81 -8.48 -1.57
C SER A 12 15.02 -8.08 -2.40
N PHE A 13 16.14 -7.77 -1.73
CA PHE A 13 17.36 -7.33 -2.41
C PHE A 13 17.89 -8.38 -3.39
N ILE A 14 17.96 -9.64 -2.95
CA ILE A 14 18.42 -10.77 -3.78
C ILE A 14 17.47 -11.00 -4.95
N GLY A 15 16.15 -10.96 -4.72
CA GLY A 15 15.15 -11.07 -5.80
C GLY A 15 15.27 -9.94 -6.80
N GLY A 16 15.55 -8.72 -6.35
CA GLY A 16 15.80 -7.56 -7.21
C GLY A 16 17.05 -7.71 -8.08
N ALA A 17 18.15 -8.21 -7.51
CA ALA A 17 19.37 -8.47 -8.27
C ALA A 17 19.19 -9.60 -9.31
N ALA A 18 18.48 -10.67 -8.95
CA ALA A 18 18.19 -11.78 -9.86
C ALA A 18 17.36 -11.35 -11.08
N ARG A 19 16.51 -10.33 -10.95
CA ARG A 19 15.73 -9.77 -12.07
C ARG A 19 16.58 -9.13 -13.18
N LEU A 20 17.82 -8.73 -12.90
CA LEU A 20 18.72 -8.19 -13.94
C LEU A 20 19.13 -9.23 -14.99
N PHE A 21 18.99 -10.52 -14.65
CA PHE A 21 19.32 -11.64 -15.52
C PHE A 21 18.09 -12.44 -15.97
N ASP A 22 16.88 -12.05 -15.52
CA ASP A 22 15.61 -12.70 -15.85
C ASP A 22 14.92 -12.04 -17.04
N PHE A 23 15.54 -12.13 -18.22
CA PHE A 23 14.99 -11.56 -19.45
C PHE A 23 13.67 -12.22 -19.91
N ALA A 24 13.41 -13.45 -19.46
CA ALA A 24 12.19 -14.20 -19.75
C ALA A 24 11.04 -13.92 -18.75
N GLY A 25 11.28 -13.12 -17.68
CA GLY A 25 10.24 -12.72 -16.72
C GLY A 25 9.75 -13.84 -15.80
N THR A 26 10.56 -14.87 -15.58
CA THR A 26 10.25 -16.05 -14.75
C THR A 26 10.15 -15.77 -13.25
N LEU A 27 10.69 -14.64 -12.78
CA LEU A 27 10.66 -14.19 -11.39
C LEU A 27 9.49 -13.24 -11.08
N ASN A 28 8.52 -13.12 -11.98
CA ASN A 28 7.28 -12.39 -11.76
C ASN A 28 6.31 -13.21 -10.90
N ALA A 29 6.42 -13.05 -9.58
CA ALA A 29 5.51 -13.69 -8.62
C ALA A 29 4.48 -12.69 -8.08
N TYR A 30 3.21 -13.10 -8.14
CA TYR A 30 2.07 -12.38 -7.60
C TYR A 30 1.46 -13.14 -6.44
N ASN A 31 0.94 -12.43 -5.43
CA ASN A 31 0.17 -13.10 -4.39
C ASN A 31 -1.20 -13.49 -4.96
N ILE A 32 -1.56 -14.76 -4.79
CA ILE A 32 -2.82 -15.33 -5.27
C ILE A 32 -3.81 -15.46 -4.12
N SER A 33 -5.03 -14.98 -4.32
CA SER A 33 -6.17 -15.26 -3.43
C SER A 33 -6.93 -16.48 -3.92
N ALA A 34 -7.64 -17.16 -3.01
CA ALA A 34 -8.39 -18.38 -3.33
C ALA A 34 -9.41 -18.19 -4.46
N THR A 35 -9.96 -16.98 -4.62
CA THR A 35 -10.84 -16.59 -5.73
C THR A 35 -10.56 -15.15 -6.16
N GLY A 36 -10.94 -14.80 -7.40
CA GLY A 36 -10.85 -13.43 -7.92
C GLY A 36 -11.71 -12.45 -7.12
N ASP A 37 -12.92 -12.86 -6.73
CA ASP A 37 -13.82 -12.03 -5.92
C ASP A 37 -13.22 -11.68 -4.55
N LEU A 38 -12.50 -12.62 -3.94
CA LEU A 38 -11.79 -12.37 -2.68
C LEU A 38 -10.64 -11.39 -2.87
N ALA A 39 -9.89 -11.49 -3.98
CA ALA A 39 -8.83 -10.53 -4.31
C ALA A 39 -9.41 -9.12 -4.46
N ASN A 40 -10.51 -8.97 -5.21
CA ASN A 40 -11.17 -7.68 -5.44
C ASN A 40 -11.72 -7.09 -4.14
N THR A 41 -12.38 -7.91 -3.32
CA THR A 41 -12.95 -7.46 -2.05
C THR A 41 -11.86 -6.94 -1.11
N ARG A 42 -10.73 -7.65 -1.02
CA ARG A 42 -9.57 -7.23 -0.21
C ARG A 42 -8.95 -5.95 -0.74
N ALA A 43 -8.76 -5.84 -2.07
CA ALA A 43 -8.24 -4.62 -2.67
C ALA A 43 -9.12 -3.42 -2.35
N PHE A 44 -10.44 -3.54 -2.54
CA PHE A 44 -11.40 -2.48 -2.24
C PHE A 44 -11.40 -2.07 -0.75
N GLN A 45 -11.32 -3.04 0.15
CA GLN A 45 -11.23 -2.78 1.59
C GLN A 45 -9.96 -1.98 1.95
N GLU A 46 -8.82 -2.35 1.37
CA GLU A 46 -7.55 -1.67 1.62
C GLU A 46 -7.54 -0.23 1.04
N ASP A 47 -8.16 -0.01 -0.11
CA ASP A 47 -8.31 1.31 -0.71
C ASP A 47 -9.17 2.23 0.17
N TRP A 48 -10.30 1.74 0.68
CA TRP A 48 -11.15 2.52 1.59
C TRP A 48 -10.45 2.84 2.90
N LYS A 49 -9.68 1.89 3.43
CA LYS A 49 -8.85 2.10 4.62
C LYS A 49 -7.78 3.17 4.37
N ALA A 50 -7.22 3.24 3.16
CA ALA A 50 -6.29 4.30 2.76
C ALA A 50 -6.91 5.68 2.75
N ILE A 51 -8.06 5.83 2.12
CA ILE A 51 -8.81 7.08 2.15
C ILE A 51 -9.08 7.51 3.60
N GLY A 52 -9.55 6.59 4.44
CA GLY A 52 -9.84 6.89 5.84
C GLY A 52 -8.60 7.29 6.67
N ASP A 53 -7.46 6.63 6.44
CA ASP A 53 -6.20 6.99 7.11
C ASP A 53 -5.73 8.39 6.72
N ASP A 54 -5.80 8.74 5.43
CA ASP A 54 -5.39 10.04 4.92
C ASP A 54 -6.31 11.17 5.43
N MET A 55 -7.63 10.93 5.44
CA MET A 55 -8.59 11.89 6.02
C MET A 55 -8.30 12.16 7.51
N ARG A 56 -8.03 11.11 8.30
CA ARG A 56 -7.68 11.26 9.72
C ARG A 56 -6.39 12.05 9.91
N ALA A 57 -5.37 11.77 9.08
CA ALA A 57 -4.10 12.48 9.15
C ALA A 57 -4.27 13.98 8.87
N VAL A 58 -5.04 14.34 7.84
CA VAL A 58 -5.31 15.74 7.48
C VAL A 58 -6.12 16.45 8.57
N LEU A 59 -7.17 15.81 9.10
CA LEU A 59 -7.97 16.39 10.19
C LEU A 59 -7.14 16.62 11.46
N ALA A 60 -6.26 15.69 11.81
CA ALA A 60 -5.38 15.83 12.96
C ALA A 60 -4.37 16.99 12.76
N ALA A 61 -3.79 17.11 11.55
CA ALA A 61 -2.90 18.20 11.20
C ALA A 61 -3.62 19.56 11.26
N TYR A 62 -4.82 19.65 10.69
CA TYR A 62 -5.63 20.87 10.72
C TYR A 62 -5.97 21.29 12.15
N LYS A 63 -6.42 20.36 13.00
CA LYS A 63 -6.74 20.64 14.41
C LYS A 63 -5.52 21.22 15.15
N LYS A 64 -4.34 20.61 14.97
CA LYS A 64 -3.08 21.08 15.57
C LYS A 64 -2.72 22.49 15.09
N GLU A 65 -2.89 22.79 13.81
CA GLU A 65 -2.64 24.13 13.26
C GLU A 65 -3.57 25.18 13.90
N GLN A 66 -4.85 24.89 14.03
CA GLN A 66 -5.80 25.80 14.68
C GLN A 66 -5.47 26.04 16.15
N GLU A 67 -5.10 24.99 16.90
CA GLU A 67 -4.66 25.12 18.30
C GLU A 67 -3.39 25.97 18.44
N CYS A 68 -2.40 25.82 17.55
CA CYS A 68 -1.22 26.68 17.53
C CYS A 68 -1.55 28.13 17.21
N ARG A 69 -2.52 28.39 16.32
CA ARG A 69 -2.95 29.74 15.93
C ARG A 69 -3.76 30.46 17.02
N VAL A 70 -4.47 29.72 17.87
CA VAL A 70 -5.26 30.31 18.96
C VAL A 70 -4.41 30.59 20.20
N ASN A 71 -3.35 29.81 20.44
CA ASN A 71 -2.53 29.88 21.65
C ASN A 71 -1.20 30.66 21.48
N GLY A 72 -0.92 31.22 20.30
CA GLY A 72 0.27 32.03 20.00
C GLY A 72 -0.09 33.47 19.70
#